data_AF-A0AAU2K2I8-F1
#
_entry.id   AF-A0AAU2K2I8-F1
#
_cell.length_a   1.000
_cell.length_b   1.000
_cell.length_c   1.000
_cell.angle_alpha   90.00
_cell.angle_beta   90.00
_cell.angle_gamma   90.00
#
_symmetry.space_group_name_H-M   'P 1'
#
loop_
_entity.id
_entity.type
_entity.pdbx_description
1 polymer ?
#
loop_
_entity_poly.entity_id
_entity_poly.type
_entity_poly.pdbx_seq_one_letter_code
_entity_poly.pdbx_strand_id
1 'polypeptide(L)'
;MTPAGATPSFHTALITTSSGRSTVLCHEVLPVVAFVASLPEAGAPLPDFTPPLAWAAAFETAGFRLLDVDELGMPLTSADTSELAEEELEQVSYWRPSTVGELMFNWWD
;
A
#
# COMPACT_ATOMS: atom_id res chain seq x y z
N MET A 1 -10.81 -10.17 11.93
CA MET A 1 -10.85 -9.51 13.26
C MET A 1 -9.52 -8.77 13.35
N THR A 2 -9.52 -7.44 13.25
CA THR A 2 -8.29 -6.63 13.33
C THR A 2 -7.68 -6.84 14.72
N PRO A 3 -6.37 -7.12 14.86
CA PRO A 3 -5.73 -7.06 16.17
C PRO A 3 -5.97 -5.66 16.76
N ALA A 4 -6.33 -5.60 18.03
CA ALA A 4 -6.65 -4.37 18.72
C ALA A 4 -5.36 -3.55 18.90
N GLY A 5 -5.24 -2.42 18.19
CA GLY A 5 -4.16 -1.45 18.38
C GLY A 5 -3.79 -0.69 17.11
N ALA A 6 -3.44 -1.42 16.05
CA ALA A 6 -2.82 -0.81 14.87
C ALA A 6 -3.83 -0.13 13.92
N THR A 7 -3.53 1.12 13.56
CA THR A 7 -4.29 1.87 12.55
C THR A 7 -3.60 1.67 11.19
N PRO A 8 -4.27 1.08 10.19
CA PRO A 8 -3.67 0.90 8.88
C PRO A 8 -3.39 2.25 8.21
N SER A 9 -2.23 2.39 7.56
CA SER A 9 -1.91 3.55 6.69
C SER A 9 -2.71 3.57 5.39
N PHE A 10 -3.76 2.75 5.28
CA PHE A 10 -4.53 2.57 4.07
C PHE A 10 -5.98 2.13 4.32
N HIS A 11 -6.83 2.49 3.37
CA HIS A 11 -8.17 1.94 3.21
C HIS A 11 -8.18 0.85 2.15
N THR A 12 -9.01 -0.17 2.34
CA THR A 12 -9.16 -1.27 1.37
C THR A 12 -10.50 -1.19 0.66
N ALA A 13 -10.48 -1.31 -0.67
CA ALA A 13 -11.68 -1.41 -1.50
C ALA A 13 -11.66 -2.67 -2.35
N LEU A 14 -12.76 -3.43 -2.33
CA LEU A 14 -12.95 -4.57 -3.24
C LEU A 14 -13.74 -4.11 -4.46
N ILE A 15 -13.11 -4.15 -5.63
CA ILE A 15 -13.74 -3.76 -6.88
C ILE A 15 -14.07 -5.01 -7.68
N THR A 16 -15.35 -5.16 -8.05
CA THR A 16 -15.84 -6.24 -8.90
C THR A 16 -16.22 -5.66 -10.25
N THR A 17 -15.62 -6.20 -11.31
CA THR A 17 -15.90 -5.85 -12.70
C THR A 17 -16.30 -7.11 -13.48
N SER A 18 -16.72 -6.95 -14.74
CA SER A 18 -16.96 -8.09 -15.63
C SER A 18 -15.70 -8.93 -15.88
N SER A 19 -14.50 -8.35 -15.70
CA SER A 19 -13.21 -9.03 -15.89
C SER A 19 -12.71 -9.75 -14.64
N GLY A 20 -13.36 -9.57 -13.48
CA GLY A 20 -12.97 -10.21 -12.23
C GLY A 20 -13.02 -9.29 -11.01
N ARG A 21 -12.39 -9.73 -9.93
CA ARG A 21 -12.27 -8.98 -8.66
C ARG A 21 -10.84 -8.51 -8.47
N SER A 22 -10.70 -7.31 -7.91
CA SER A 22 -9.40 -6.77 -7.50
C SER A 22 -9.54 -6.09 -6.15
N THR A 23 -8.51 -6.25 -5.33
CA THR A 23 -8.39 -5.53 -4.07
C THR A 23 -7.50 -4.31 -4.29
N VAL A 24 -8.01 -3.15 -3.92
CA VAL A 24 -7.32 -1.86 -4.03
C VAL A 24 -6.98 -1.36 -2.64
N LEU A 25 -5.74 -0.92 -2.45
CA LEU A 25 -5.27 -0.22 -1.27
C LEU A 25 -5.16 1.26 -1.61
N CYS A 26 -5.87 2.10 -0.88
CA CYS A 26 -5.76 3.56 -0.99
C CYS A 26 -4.98 4.05 0.23
N HIS A 27 -3.85 4.72 0.02
CA HIS A 27 -3.09 5.27 1.14
C HIS A 27 -3.93 6.32 1.89
N GLU A 28 -3.82 6.36 3.21
CA GLU A 28 -4.66 7.22 4.07
C GLU A 28 -4.38 8.71 3.84
N VAL A 29 -3.10 9.09 3.78
CA VAL A 29 -2.66 10.48 3.62
C VAL A 29 -2.32 10.86 2.17
N LEU A 30 -1.55 10.01 1.47
CA LEU A 30 -1.06 10.28 0.12
C LEU A 30 -2.12 9.92 -0.93
N PRO A 31 -2.26 10.69 -2.04
CA PRO A 31 -3.21 10.40 -3.11
C PRO A 31 -2.66 9.31 -4.04
N VAL A 32 -2.35 8.13 -3.49
CA VAL A 32 -1.78 7.00 -4.21
C VAL A 32 -2.56 5.72 -3.93
N VAL A 33 -2.60 4.84 -4.92
CA VAL A 33 -3.30 3.55 -4.83
C VAL A 33 -2.44 2.41 -5.34
N ALA A 34 -2.59 1.24 -4.73
CA ALA A 34 -1.94 0.00 -5.13
C ALA A 34 -2.96 -1.14 -5.27
N PHE A 35 -2.60 -2.20 -5.99
CA PHE A 35 -3.46 -3.37 -6.19
C PHE A 35 -2.79 -4.61 -5.61
N VAL A 36 -3.55 -5.45 -4.93
CA VAL A 36 -3.06 -6.67 -4.31
C VAL A 36 -3.89 -7.90 -4.69
N ALA A 37 -3.24 -9.06 -4.69
CA ALA A 37 -3.82 -10.33 -5.16
C ALA A 37 -4.98 -10.85 -4.29
N SER A 38 -5.02 -10.46 -3.01
CA SER A 38 -6.04 -10.88 -2.05
C SER A 38 -6.32 -9.78 -1.02
N LEU A 39 -7.32 -9.99 -0.16
CA LEU A 39 -7.64 -9.04 0.90
C LEU A 39 -6.53 -9.07 1.97
N PRO A 40 -5.91 -7.94 2.33
CA PRO A 40 -4.94 -7.89 3.42
C PRO A 40 -5.56 -8.31 4.75
N GLU A 41 -4.83 -9.11 5.52
CA GLU A 41 -5.21 -9.52 6.87
C GLU A 41 -4.29 -8.85 7.88
N ALA A 42 -4.88 -8.16 8.86
CA ALA A 42 -4.11 -7.43 9.83
C ALA A 42 -3.30 -8.37 10.73
N GLY A 43 -2.01 -8.07 10.90
CA GLY A 43 -1.04 -8.94 11.58
C GLY A 43 -0.41 -10.01 10.67
N ALA A 44 -0.80 -10.08 9.40
CA ALA A 44 -0.12 -10.87 8.38
C ALA A 44 0.69 -9.96 7.44
N PRO A 45 1.71 -10.50 6.73
CA PRO A 45 2.36 -9.78 5.65
C PRO A 45 1.36 -9.33 4.58
N LEU A 46 1.68 -8.23 3.90
CA LEU A 46 0.87 -7.80 2.78
C LEU A 46 0.82 -8.86 1.67
N PRO A 47 -0.34 -9.04 1.01
CA PRO A 47 -0.41 -9.88 -0.17
C PRO A 47 0.42 -9.30 -1.33
N ASP A 48 0.78 -10.16 -2.28
CA ASP A 48 1.54 -9.76 -3.47
C ASP A 48 0.85 -8.62 -4.23
N PHE A 49 1.63 -7.61 -4.58
CA PHE A 49 1.19 -6.52 -5.43
C PHE A 49 0.95 -7.00 -6.86
N THR A 50 -0.04 -6.43 -7.51
CA THR A 50 -0.45 -6.76 -8.88
C THR A 50 -0.49 -5.51 -9.74
N PRO A 51 -0.26 -5.61 -11.06
CA PRO A 51 -0.30 -4.45 -11.92
C PRO A 51 -1.73 -3.88 -12.01
N PRO A 52 -1.89 -2.56 -12.17
CA PRO A 52 -3.20 -1.94 -12.33
C PRO A 52 -3.92 -2.49 -13.57
N LEU A 53 -5.22 -2.71 -13.45
CA LEU A 53 -6.07 -3.15 -14.56
C LEU A 53 -6.55 -1.96 -15.39
N ALA A 54 -7.00 -2.20 -16.63
CA ALA A 54 -7.39 -1.11 -17.56
C ALA A 54 -8.46 -0.14 -17.01
N TRP A 55 -9.37 -0.62 -16.16
CA TRP A 55 -10.40 0.23 -15.54
C TRP A 55 -9.84 1.13 -14.41
N ALA A 56 -8.62 0.86 -13.93
CA ALA A 56 -7.97 1.63 -12.87
C ALA A 56 -7.67 3.08 -13.25
N ALA A 57 -7.66 3.42 -14.54
CA ALA A 57 -7.52 4.80 -15.04
C ALA A 57 -8.57 5.76 -14.47
N ALA A 58 -9.69 5.24 -13.95
CA ALA A 58 -10.67 6.03 -13.21
C ALA A 58 -10.10 6.68 -11.94
N PHE A 59 -9.16 6.01 -11.25
CA PHE A 59 -8.47 6.59 -10.08
C PHE A 59 -7.57 7.76 -10.46
N GLU A 60 -6.86 7.65 -11.58
CA GLU A 60 -6.05 8.75 -12.13
C GLU A 60 -6.92 9.95 -12.49
N THR A 61 -8.08 9.71 -13.08
CA THR A 61 -9.06 10.76 -13.37
C THR A 61 -9.59 11.42 -12.09
N ALA A 62 -9.62 10.69 -10.97
CA ALA A 62 -9.99 11.20 -9.65
C ALA A 62 -8.83 11.86 -8.89
N GLY A 63 -7.63 11.94 -9.47
CA GLY A 63 -6.45 12.60 -8.89
C GLY A 63 -5.53 11.69 -8.08
N PHE A 64 -5.73 10.37 -8.14
CA PHE A 64 -4.82 9.41 -7.50
C PHE A 64 -3.71 8.95 -8.46
N ARG A 65 -2.50 8.72 -7.94
CA ARG A 65 -1.45 8.02 -8.69
C ARG A 65 -1.56 6.52 -8.51
N LEU A 66 -1.58 5.76 -9.60
CA LEU A 66 -1.44 4.30 -9.55
C LEU A 66 0.02 3.95 -9.32
N LEU A 67 0.31 3.20 -8.25
CA LEU A 67 1.64 2.64 -7.99
C LEU A 67 1.76 1.30 -8.70
N ASP A 68 2.85 1.12 -9.45
CA ASP A 68 3.12 -0.15 -10.12
C ASP A 68 3.90 -1.14 -9.21
N VAL A 69 3.98 -2.39 -9.64
CA VAL A 69 4.61 -3.47 -8.87
C VAL A 69 6.11 -3.28 -8.74
N ASP A 70 6.77 -2.66 -9.73
CA ASP A 70 8.21 -2.43 -9.70
C ASP A 70 8.56 -1.31 -8.71
N GLU A 71 7.75 -0.23 -8.67
CA GLU A 71 7.86 0.83 -7.67
C GLU A 71 7.63 0.30 -6.25
N LEU A 72 6.57 -0.50 -6.06
CA LEU A 72 6.23 -1.08 -4.76
C LEU A 72 7.21 -2.16 -4.31
N GLY A 73 7.83 -2.86 -5.25
CA GLY A 73 8.86 -3.86 -5.01
C GLY A 73 10.26 -3.27 -4.80
N MET A 74 10.44 -1.95 -4.99
CA MET A 74 11.73 -1.30 -4.83
C MET A 74 12.27 -1.50 -3.39
N PRO A 75 13.51 -1.98 -3.21
CA PRO A 75 14.10 -2.10 -1.89
C PRO A 75 14.19 -0.74 -1.22
N LEU A 76 13.78 -0.65 0.05
CA LEU A 76 13.76 0.62 0.77
C LEU A 76 15.16 1.25 0.86
N THR A 77 16.22 0.44 0.89
CA THR A 77 17.62 0.90 0.86
C THR A 77 18.01 1.63 -0.43
N SER A 78 17.20 1.50 -1.48
CA SER A 78 17.40 2.20 -2.76
C SER A 78 16.49 3.42 -2.90
N ALA A 79 15.53 3.60 -1.99
CA ALA A 79 14.61 4.72 -1.97
C ALA A 79 15.22 5.90 -1.19
N ASP A 80 14.88 7.11 -1.59
CA ASP A 80 15.21 8.31 -0.82
C ASP A 80 14.21 8.47 0.33
N THR A 81 14.69 8.26 1.55
CA THR A 81 13.90 8.42 2.79
C THR A 81 14.22 9.71 3.53
N SER A 82 14.94 10.64 2.90
CA SER A 82 15.38 11.89 3.56
C SER A 82 14.23 12.85 3.92
N GLU A 83 13.07 12.70 3.30
CA GLU A 83 11.87 13.49 3.60
C GLU A 83 11.02 12.91 4.75
N LEU A 84 11.35 11.72 5.27
CA LEU A 84 10.64 11.14 6.41
C LEU A 84 10.95 11.93 7.69
N ALA A 85 9.91 12.23 8.46
CA ALA A 85 10.04 12.80 9.79
C ALA A 85 10.73 11.81 10.76
N GLU A 86 11.21 12.32 11.89
CA GLU A 86 11.90 11.50 12.89
C GLU A 86 11.00 10.38 13.41
N GLU A 87 9.71 10.67 13.64
CA GLU A 87 8.72 9.69 14.09
C GLU A 87 8.48 8.58 13.04
N GLU A 88 8.51 8.93 11.75
CA GLU A 88 8.36 7.96 10.65
C GLU A 88 9.61 7.07 10.56
N LEU A 89 10.80 7.65 10.75
CA LEU A 89 12.06 6.89 10.77
C LEU A 89 12.12 5.92 11.97
N GLU A 90 11.59 6.30 13.13
CA GLU A 90 11.45 5.39 14.28
C GLU A 90 10.56 4.19 13.95
N GLN A 91 9.40 4.44 13.34
CA GLN A 91 8.47 3.38 12.90
C GLN A 91 9.13 2.46 11.85
N VAL A 92 9.87 3.02 10.89
CA VAL A 92 10.65 2.25 9.91
C VAL A 92 11.71 1.38 10.60
N SER A 93 12.41 1.91 11.59
CA SER A 93 13.42 1.14 12.34
C SER A 93 12.82 -0.01 13.15
N TYR A 94 11.63 0.20 13.69
CA TYR A 94 10.89 -0.79 14.48
C TYR A 94 10.31 -1.90 13.60
N TRP A 95 9.55 -1.55 12.56
CA TRP A 95 8.85 -2.51 11.69
C TRP A 95 9.73 -3.10 10.57
N ARG A 96 10.82 -2.42 10.22
CA ARG A 96 11.81 -2.84 9.21
C ARG A 96 11.19 -3.28 7.88
N PRO A 97 10.37 -2.42 7.23
CA PRO A 97 9.90 -2.71 5.88
C PRO A 97 11.10 -2.88 4.94
N SER A 98 11.02 -3.91 4.10
CA SER A 98 12.06 -4.26 3.13
C SER A 98 11.86 -3.53 1.80
N THR A 99 10.62 -3.18 1.48
CA THR A 99 10.24 -2.55 0.20
C THR A 99 9.47 -1.25 0.42
N VAL A 100 9.41 -0.41 -0.61
CA VAL A 100 8.58 0.80 -0.62
C VAL A 100 7.10 0.44 -0.40
N GLY A 101 6.60 -0.66 -0.94
CA GLY A 101 5.22 -1.09 -0.74
C GLY A 101 4.89 -1.41 0.72
N GLU A 102 5.78 -2.09 1.43
CA GLU A 102 5.63 -2.38 2.87
C GLU A 102 5.74 -1.12 3.74
N LEU A 103 6.51 -0.13 3.30
CA LEU A 103 6.54 1.19 3.94
C LEU A 103 5.22 1.93 3.71
N MET A 104 4.72 1.97 2.48
CA MET A 104 3.55 2.78 2.13
C MET A 104 2.26 2.18 2.71
N PHE A 105 2.16 0.86 2.76
CA PHE A 105 0.97 0.13 3.16
C PHE A 105 1.29 -0.76 4.36
N ASN A 106 0.98 -0.31 5.57
CA ASN A 106 1.26 -1.07 6.79
C ASN A 106 0.19 -0.85 7.86
N TRP A 107 0.17 -1.73 8.86
CA TRP A 107 -0.58 -1.53 10.10
C TRP A 107 0.38 -1.00 11.15
N TRP A 108 0.65 0.30 11.10
CA TRP A 108 1.43 0.99 12.11
C TRP A 108 0.70 0.93 13.45
N ASP A 109 1.45 0.77 14.54
CA ASP A 109 0.96 0.86 15.92
C ASP A 109 1.16 2.29 16.46
#